data_AF-A0A1I3IQ76-F1
#
_entry.id   AF-A0A1I3IQ76-F1
#
_cell.length_a   1.000
_cell.length_b   1.000
_cell.length_c   1.000
_cell.angle_alpha   90.00
_cell.angle_beta   90.00
_cell.angle_gamma   90.00
#
_symmetry.space_group_name_H-M   'P 1'
#
loop_
_entity.id
_entity.type
_entity.pdbx_description
1 polymer ?
#
loop_
_entity_poly.entity_id
_entity_poly.type
_entity_poly.pdbx_seq_one_letter_code
_entity_poly.pdbx_strand_id
1 'polypeptide(L)'
;MKMKIGAELPDGYEPTHEDLAAVAGTMLARTLLPLFAENMSEDMARANVEAIVTELSYLFDEGEIEIGGKTFFPRLAFVNAEGAALPGLAEMTNLHELTATPFDVDPNAMVTFEDEAE
;
A
#
# COMPACT_ATOMS: atom_id res chain seq x y z
N MET A 1 -15.19 -5.59 -7.17
CA MET A 1 -14.49 -4.38 -6.68
C MET A 1 -13.13 -4.31 -7.33
N LYS A 2 -13.02 -3.54 -8.42
CA LYS A 2 -11.75 -3.10 -8.99
C LYS A 2 -11.53 -1.67 -8.51
N MET A 3 -10.68 -1.51 -7.49
CA MET A 3 -10.28 -0.17 -7.01
C MET A 3 -9.31 0.45 -8.01
N LYS A 4 -9.63 1.65 -8.50
CA LYS A 4 -8.73 2.43 -9.35
C LYS A 4 -8.32 3.69 -8.60
N ILE A 5 -7.01 3.88 -8.50
CA ILE A 5 -6.40 5.10 -8.03
C ILE A 5 -5.72 5.78 -9.21
N GLY A 6 -6.02 7.05 -9.42
CA GLY A 6 -5.44 7.85 -10.51
C GLY A 6 -4.90 9.17 -9.99
N ALA A 7 -3.85 9.67 -10.64
CA ALA A 7 -3.27 10.99 -10.37
C ALA A 7 -2.85 11.62 -11.70
N GLU A 8 -3.14 12.89 -11.91
CA GLU A 8 -2.45 13.65 -12.97
C GLU A 8 -1.01 13.86 -12.50
N LEU A 9 -0.04 13.37 -13.28
CA LEU A 9 1.36 13.54 -12.95
C LEU A 9 1.90 14.82 -13.59
N PRO A 10 2.80 15.56 -12.91
CA PRO A 10 3.55 16.64 -13.53
C PRO A 10 4.33 16.17 -14.76
N ASP A 11 4.55 17.07 -15.72
CA ASP A 11 5.32 16.77 -16.92
C ASP A 11 6.71 16.22 -16.58
N GLY A 12 7.03 15.03 -17.09
CA GLY A 12 8.33 14.36 -16.91
C GLY A 12 8.55 13.71 -15.55
N TYR A 13 7.53 13.67 -14.68
CA TYR A 13 7.59 12.93 -13.42
C TYR A 13 7.17 11.47 -13.63
N GLU A 14 8.01 10.55 -13.16
CA GLU A 14 7.70 9.12 -13.09
C GLU A 14 7.52 8.73 -11.62
N PRO A 15 6.42 8.02 -11.26
CA PRO A 15 6.21 7.57 -9.89
C PRO A 15 7.34 6.64 -9.46
N THR A 16 7.87 6.89 -8.27
CA THR A 16 8.84 6.00 -7.66
C THR A 16 8.13 4.83 -6.99
N HIS A 17 8.92 3.83 -6.61
CA HIS A 17 8.43 2.70 -5.85
C HIS A 17 7.88 3.11 -4.47
N GLU A 18 8.47 4.13 -3.83
CA GLU A 18 8.02 4.66 -2.55
C GLU A 18 6.65 5.36 -2.67
N ASP A 19 6.46 6.13 -3.74
CA ASP A 19 5.17 6.79 -4.03
C ASP A 19 4.04 5.75 -4.12
N LEU A 20 4.30 4.63 -4.81
CA LEU A 20 3.32 3.56 -4.94
C LEU A 20 3.14 2.72 -3.67
N ALA A 21 4.20 2.55 -2.87
CA ALA A 21 4.15 1.85 -1.59
C ALA A 21 3.24 2.54 -0.58
N ALA A 22 3.33 3.87 -0.47
CA ALA A 22 2.43 4.67 0.36
C ALA A 22 0.95 4.48 -0.06
N VAL A 23 0.69 4.53 -1.38
CA VAL A 23 -0.66 4.35 -1.94
C VAL A 23 -1.20 2.93 -1.70
N ALA A 24 -0.34 1.91 -1.76
CA ALA A 24 -0.73 0.53 -1.50
C ALA A 24 -1.24 0.32 -0.06
N GLY A 25 -0.63 0.99 0.93
CA GLY A 25 -1.14 1.00 2.31
C GLY A 25 -2.58 1.52 2.39
N THR A 26 -2.87 2.61 1.69
CA THR A 26 -4.25 3.15 1.61
C THR A 26 -5.20 2.21 0.88
N MET A 27 -4.76 1.55 -0.19
CA MET A 27 -5.59 0.55 -0.89
C MET A 27 -5.98 -0.60 0.03
N LEU A 28 -5.04 -1.12 0.80
CA LEU A 28 -5.30 -2.16 1.80
C LEU A 28 -6.29 -1.67 2.85
N ALA A 29 -6.07 -0.48 3.41
CA ALA A 29 -6.95 0.09 4.42
C ALA A 29 -8.39 0.28 3.91
N ARG A 30 -8.56 0.87 2.72
CA ARG A 30 -9.89 1.04 2.11
C ARG A 30 -10.57 -0.26 1.75
N THR A 31 -9.80 -1.30 1.39
CA THR A 31 -10.35 -2.63 1.11
C THR A 31 -10.83 -3.32 2.38
N LEU A 32 -10.10 -3.16 3.48
CA LEU A 32 -10.44 -3.80 4.76
C LEU A 32 -11.54 -3.07 5.52
N LEU A 33 -11.62 -1.74 5.43
CA LEU A 33 -12.55 -0.92 6.23
C LEU A 33 -14.02 -1.39 6.19
N PRO A 34 -14.62 -1.70 5.02
CA PRO A 34 -15.99 -2.19 4.97
C PRO A 34 -16.22 -3.48 5.78
N LEU A 35 -15.22 -4.38 5.81
CA LEU A 35 -15.33 -5.67 6.53
C LEU A 35 -15.45 -5.49 8.05
N PHE A 36 -14.89 -4.40 8.59
CA PHE A 36 -14.96 -4.08 10.01
C PHE A 36 -16.15 -3.17 10.33
N ALA A 37 -16.41 -2.17 9.48
CA ALA A 37 -17.45 -1.16 9.68
C ALA A 37 -18.88 -1.73 9.76
N GLU A 38 -19.12 -2.94 9.23
CA GLU A 38 -20.41 -3.63 9.38
C GLU A 38 -20.73 -4.02 10.83
N ASN A 39 -19.72 -4.20 11.68
CA ASN A 39 -19.87 -4.83 12.99
C ASN A 39 -19.41 -3.95 14.17
N MET A 40 -18.87 -2.76 13.90
CA MET A 40 -18.39 -1.82 14.93
C MET A 40 -18.53 -0.37 14.45
N SER A 41 -18.27 0.60 15.34
CA SER A 41 -18.25 2.01 14.92
C SER A 41 -17.12 2.28 13.92
N GLU A 42 -17.30 3.30 13.07
CA GLU A 42 -16.29 3.65 12.07
C GLU A 42 -14.91 3.94 12.69
N ASP A 43 -14.87 4.65 13.82
CA ASP A 43 -13.61 4.95 14.53
C ASP A 43 -12.90 3.66 14.99
N MET A 44 -13.67 2.68 15.51
CA MET A 44 -13.10 1.39 15.91
C MET A 44 -12.65 0.57 14.70
N ALA A 45 -13.43 0.61 13.60
CA ALA A 45 -13.09 -0.07 12.37
C ALA A 45 -11.79 0.48 11.77
N ARG A 46 -11.64 1.81 11.72
CA ARG A 46 -10.42 2.49 11.26
C ARG A 46 -9.22 2.10 12.10
N ALA A 47 -9.31 2.18 13.43
CA ALA A 47 -8.20 1.81 14.32
C ALA A 47 -7.78 0.34 14.14
N ASN A 48 -8.73 -0.57 13.99
CA ASN A 48 -8.43 -1.99 13.75
C ASN A 48 -7.75 -2.21 12.39
N VAL A 49 -8.22 -1.52 11.36
CA VAL A 49 -7.63 -1.61 10.02
C VAL A 49 -6.22 -1.03 9.98
N GLU A 50 -5.99 0.12 10.62
CA GLU A 50 -4.65 0.72 10.77
C GLU A 50 -3.68 -0.25 11.43
N ALA A 51 -4.10 -0.91 12.52
CA ALA A 51 -3.30 -1.93 13.17
C ALA A 51 -2.97 -3.10 12.22
N ILE A 52 -3.95 -3.61 11.46
CA ILE A 52 -3.72 -4.70 10.51
C ILE A 52 -2.76 -4.29 9.40
N VAL A 53 -2.94 -3.10 8.81
CA VAL A 53 -2.04 -2.61 7.76
C VAL A 53 -0.63 -2.45 8.30
N THR A 54 -0.47 -1.94 9.52
CA THR A 54 0.83 -1.82 10.19
C THR A 54 1.52 -3.18 10.35
N GLU A 55 0.81 -4.19 10.87
CA GLU A 55 1.36 -5.54 11.03
C GLU A 55 1.73 -6.20 9.69
N LEU A 56 0.92 -5.99 8.65
CA LEU A 56 1.25 -6.45 7.30
C LEU A 56 2.51 -5.75 6.76
N SER A 57 2.68 -4.47 7.05
CA SER A 57 3.88 -3.74 6.65
C SER A 57 5.13 -4.26 7.37
N TYR A 58 5.05 -4.54 8.67
CA TYR A 58 6.16 -5.20 9.39
C TYR A 58 6.51 -6.57 8.81
N LEU A 59 5.52 -7.37 8.39
CA LEU A 59 5.79 -8.63 7.69
C LEU A 59 6.62 -8.42 6.41
N PHE A 60 6.35 -7.37 5.64
CA PHE A 60 7.13 -7.05 4.44
C PHE A 60 8.50 -6.44 4.76
N ASP A 61 8.70 -5.85 5.93
CA ASP A 61 9.98 -5.25 6.30
C ASP A 61 10.93 -6.27 6.93
N GLU A 62 10.41 -7.05 7.86
CA GLU A 62 11.19 -7.92 8.76
C GLU A 62 10.94 -9.41 8.53
N GLY A 63 9.99 -9.77 7.67
CA GLY A 63 9.71 -11.17 7.36
C GLY A 63 10.93 -11.89 6.81
N GLU A 64 11.16 -13.11 7.26
CA GLU A 64 12.24 -13.96 6.77
C GLU A 64 11.71 -15.32 6.35
N ILE A 65 12.16 -15.78 5.19
CA ILE A 65 11.83 -17.09 4.65
C ILE A 65 13.15 -17.83 4.42
N GLU A 66 13.38 -18.91 5.17
CA GLU A 66 14.56 -19.75 5.01
C GLU A 66 14.23 -21.03 4.23
N ILE A 67 14.87 -21.22 3.07
CA ILE A 67 14.68 -22.40 2.22
C ILE A 67 16.04 -22.87 1.71
N GLY A 68 16.41 -24.12 2.00
CA GLY A 68 17.63 -24.74 1.49
C GLY A 68 18.92 -24.03 1.95
N GLY A 69 18.92 -23.44 3.15
CA GLY A 69 20.05 -22.68 3.70
C GLY A 69 20.23 -21.29 3.12
N LYS A 70 19.21 -20.76 2.41
CA LYS A 70 19.17 -19.38 1.90
C LYS A 70 18.02 -18.63 2.56
N THR A 71 18.25 -17.37 2.89
CA THR A 71 17.26 -16.45 3.46
C THR A 71 16.70 -15.54 2.36
N PHE A 72 15.39 -15.38 2.35
CA PHE A 72 14.66 -14.51 1.44
C PHE A 72 13.80 -13.55 2.26
N PHE A 73 13.75 -12.30 1.85
CA PHE A 73 12.94 -11.26 2.49
C PHE A 73 11.76 -10.93 1.57
N PRO A 74 10.50 -11.00 2.04
CA PRO A 74 9.36 -10.58 1.26
C PRO A 74 9.45 -9.08 1.00
N ARG A 75 9.04 -8.62 -0.18
CA ARG A 75 8.94 -7.20 -0.53
C ARG A 75 7.74 -7.00 -1.46
N LEU A 76 7.09 -5.85 -1.38
CA LEU A 76 6.04 -5.47 -2.33
C LEU A 76 6.66 -4.95 -3.62
N ALA A 77 6.41 -5.64 -4.73
CA ALA A 77 6.87 -5.22 -6.05
C ALA A 77 5.72 -4.59 -6.86
N PHE A 78 5.92 -3.38 -7.37
CA PHE A 78 4.99 -2.75 -8.31
C PHE A 78 5.39 -3.06 -9.74
N VAL A 79 4.40 -3.44 -10.55
CA VAL A 79 4.60 -3.89 -11.91
C VAL A 79 3.74 -3.02 -12.82
N ASN A 80 4.33 -2.50 -13.91
CA ASN A 80 3.59 -1.70 -14.88
C ASN A 80 2.68 -2.58 -15.76
N ALA A 81 1.89 -1.95 -16.63
CA ALA A 81 0.93 -2.64 -17.48
C ALA A 81 1.59 -3.63 -18.46
N GLU A 82 2.86 -3.42 -18.77
CA GLU A 82 3.67 -4.25 -19.65
C GLU A 82 4.30 -5.46 -18.92
N GLY A 83 4.13 -5.56 -17.60
CA GLY A 83 4.65 -6.67 -16.79
C GLY A 83 6.09 -6.44 -16.28
N ALA A 84 6.65 -5.25 -16.44
CA ALA A 84 7.96 -4.90 -15.90
C ALA A 84 7.84 -4.38 -14.47
N ALA A 85 8.67 -4.93 -13.57
CA ALA A 85 8.79 -4.39 -12.22
C ALA A 85 9.44 -3.00 -12.27
N LEU A 86 8.91 -2.07 -11.48
CA LEU A 86 9.50 -0.74 -11.33
C LEU A 86 10.88 -0.83 -10.65
N PRO A 87 11.83 0.03 -11.04
CA PRO A 87 13.13 0.09 -10.40
C PRO A 87 13.00 0.61 -8.95
N GLY A 88 14.00 0.32 -8.11
CA GLY A 88 14.07 0.83 -6.73
C GLY A 88 13.53 -0.10 -5.65
N LEU A 89 12.91 -1.24 -5.99
CA LEU A 89 12.43 -2.25 -5.03
C LEU A 89 13.50 -2.67 -3.99
N ALA A 90 14.75 -2.81 -4.43
CA ALA A 90 15.85 -3.25 -3.57
C ALA A 90 16.37 -2.15 -2.62
N GLU A 91 16.05 -0.89 -2.92
CA GLU A 91 16.49 0.30 -2.18
C GLU A 91 15.38 0.86 -1.29
N MET A 92 14.20 0.23 -1.31
CA MET A 92 13.02 0.70 -0.59
C MET A 92 13.27 0.73 0.92
N THR A 93 12.89 1.85 1.54
CA THR A 93 12.76 2.01 2.98
C THR A 93 11.74 1.00 3.56
N ASN A 94 11.63 0.94 4.88
CA ASN A 94 10.64 0.14 5.57
C ASN A 94 9.21 0.60 5.21
N LEU A 95 8.40 -0.32 4.70
CA LEU A 95 7.01 -0.11 4.33
C LEU A 95 6.17 0.41 5.49
N HIS A 96 6.43 -0.01 6.73
CA HIS A 96 5.64 0.45 7.88
C HIS A 96 5.75 1.97 8.11
N GLU A 97 6.87 2.58 7.72
CA GLU A 97 7.05 4.04 7.79
C GLU A 97 6.15 4.75 6.76
N LEU A 98 6.00 4.15 5.57
CA LEU A 98 5.20 4.69 4.47
C LEU A 98 3.69 4.47 4.68
N THR A 99 3.30 3.50 5.50
CA THR A 99 1.90 3.15 5.77
C THR A 99 1.43 3.53 7.18
N ALA A 100 2.17 4.36 7.91
CA ALA A 100 1.87 4.70 9.30
C ALA A 100 0.50 5.40 9.48
N THR A 101 0.03 6.11 8.45
CA THR A 101 -1.26 6.81 8.42
C THR A 101 -2.01 6.45 7.14
N PRO A 102 -2.50 5.21 6.99
CA PRO A 102 -2.96 4.68 5.70
C PRO A 102 -4.26 5.33 5.21
N PHE A 103 -5.01 6.03 6.08
CA PHE A 103 -6.17 6.83 5.70
C PHE A 103 -5.84 8.30 5.34
N ASP A 104 -4.66 8.79 5.69
CA ASP A 104 -4.20 10.15 5.43
C ASP A 104 -3.26 10.16 4.22
N VAL A 105 -3.86 10.17 3.03
CA VAL A 105 -3.10 10.28 1.78
C VAL A 105 -2.50 11.67 1.69
N ASP A 106 -1.19 11.77 1.41
CA ASP A 106 -0.54 13.06 1.17
C ASP A 106 -1.32 13.82 0.08
N PRO A 107 -1.81 15.04 0.33
CA PRO A 107 -2.48 15.85 -0.68
C PRO A 107 -1.67 16.06 -1.96
N ASN A 108 -0.33 15.98 -1.86
CA ASN A 108 0.60 16.08 -2.97
C ASN A 108 0.81 14.75 -3.72
N ALA A 109 0.33 13.62 -3.20
CA ALA A 109 0.33 12.36 -3.94
C ALA A 109 -0.61 12.40 -5.16
N MET A 110 -1.45 13.46 -5.27
CA MET A 110 -2.38 13.71 -6.39
C MET A 110 -3.35 12.54 -6.64
N VAL A 111 -3.54 11.68 -5.64
CA VAL A 111 -4.32 10.45 -5.69
C VAL A 111 -5.82 10.74 -5.60
N THR A 112 -6.54 10.30 -6.62
CA THR A 112 -8.00 10.25 -6.67
C THR A 112 -8.47 8.81 -6.58
N PHE A 113 -9.57 8.57 -5.88
CA PHE A 113 -10.18 7.25 -5.74
C PHE A 113 -11.46 7.24 -6.56
N GLU A 114 -11.53 6.36 -7.55
CA GLU A 114 -12.77 6.06 -8.27
C GLU A 114 -13.41 4.83 -7.64
N ASP A 115 -14.59 4.99 -7.05
CA ASP A 115 -15.48 3.86 -6.73
C ASP A 115 -16.18 3.41 -8.03
N GLU A 116 -16.48 2.12 -8.16
CA GLU A 116 -17.32 1.63 -9.27
C GLU A 116 -18.64 2.41 -9.22
N ALA A 117 -18.91 3.25 -10.23
CA ALA A 117 -20.25 3.75 -10.48
C ALA A 117 -21.17 2.53 -10.67
N GLU A 118 -22.28 2.48 -9.92
CA GLU A 118 -23.33 1.46 -10.06
C GLU A 118 -23.78 1.25 -11.52
#